data_AF-A0A7Z0WIM2-F1
#
_entry.id   AF-A0A7Z0WIM2-F1
#
_cell.length_a   1.000
_cell.length_b   1.000
_cell.length_c   1.000
_cell.angle_alpha   90.00
_cell.angle_beta   90.00
_cell.angle_gamma   90.00
#
_symmetry.space_group_name_H-M   'P 1'
#
loop_
_entity.id
_entity.type
_entity.pdbx_description
1 polymer ?
#
loop_
_entity_poly.entity_id
_entity_poly.type
_entity_poly.pdbx_seq_one_letter_code
_entity_poly.pdbx_strand_id
1 'polypeptide(L)' 'MGLEDDPFDWRATKNGQVLVSRGNRVVTTIRGKAAAALLGRLERADDETAQQLLARVTGNYKRGNERG' A
#
# COMPACT_ATOMS: atom_id res chain seq x y z
N MET A 1 25.16 5.25 -10.64
CA MET A 1 23.81 5.44 -11.21
C MET A 1 22.83 4.91 -10.16
N GLY A 2 22.01 5.80 -9.60
CA GLY A 2 21.46 5.71 -8.25
C GLY A 2 20.50 4.54 -8.00
N LEU A 3 20.74 3.84 -6.89
CA LEU A 3 19.85 2.82 -6.32
C LEU A 3 19.27 3.37 -5.01
N GLU A 4 18.63 4.54 -5.07
CA GLU A 4 18.24 5.26 -3.83
C GLU A 4 16.74 5.31 -3.60
N ASP A 5 15.91 4.92 -4.56
CA ASP A 5 14.47 4.84 -4.33
C ASP A 5 14.10 3.38 -4.07
N ASP A 6 14.14 2.99 -2.80
CA ASP A 6 13.62 1.70 -2.31
C ASP A 6 12.09 1.77 -2.46
N PRO A 7 11.51 1.30 -3.59
CA PRO A 7 10.15 1.61 -3.95
C PRO A 7 9.21 0.77 -3.08
N PHE A 8 7.97 1.23 -2.92
CA PHE A 8 6.97 0.44 -2.24
C PHE A 8 6.48 -0.69 -3.15
N ASP A 9 6.55 -1.90 -2.63
CA ASP A 9 5.95 -3.08 -3.20
C ASP A 9 4.62 -3.38 -2.50
N TRP A 10 3.69 -4.02 -3.20
CA TRP A 10 2.42 -4.42 -2.60
C TRP A 10 1.98 -5.80 -3.08
N ARG A 11 1.30 -6.52 -2.18
CA ARG A 11 0.78 -7.85 -2.47
C ARG A 11 -0.60 -8.05 -1.86
N ALA A 12 -1.54 -8.51 -2.69
CA ALA A 12 -2.84 -8.98 -2.25
C ALA A 12 -2.74 -10.42 -1.68
N THR A 13 -3.42 -10.67 -0.57
CA THR A 13 -3.59 -12.02 -0.01
C THR A 13 -4.91 -12.64 -0.40
N LYS A 14 -5.01 -13.96 -0.29
CA LYS A 14 -6.27 -14.72 -0.46
C LYS A 14 -7.37 -14.29 0.51
N ASN A 15 -7.02 -13.69 1.65
CA ASN A 15 -7.97 -13.18 2.64
C ASN A 15 -8.43 -11.74 2.33
N GLY A 16 -8.11 -11.19 1.15
CA GLY A 16 -8.51 -9.83 0.75
C GLY A 16 -7.75 -8.72 1.46
N GLN A 17 -6.56 -9.00 1.97
CA GLN A 17 -5.68 -8.02 2.61
C GLN A 17 -4.59 -7.56 1.64
N VAL A 18 -4.13 -6.31 1.79
CA VAL A 18 -3.00 -5.76 1.04
C VAL A 18 -1.82 -5.58 1.98
N LEU A 19 -0.72 -6.28 1.71
CA LEU A 19 0.55 -6.04 2.39
C LEU A 19 1.33 -5.07 1.54
N VAL A 20 1.89 -4.05 2.19
CA VAL A 20 2.82 -3.12 1.55
C VAL A 20 4.18 -3.33 2.18
N SER A 21 5.16 -3.54 1.32
CA SER A 21 6.54 -3.80 1.68
C SER A 21 7.42 -2.70 1.12
N ARG A 22 8.52 -2.40 1.81
CA ARG A 22 9.58 -1.55 1.28
C ARG A 22 10.87 -2.33 1.40
N GLY A 23 11.51 -2.57 0.26
CA GLY A 23 12.64 -3.49 0.17
C GLY A 23 12.24 -4.88 0.62
N ASN A 24 12.91 -5.41 1.66
CA ASN A 24 12.67 -6.76 2.16
C ASN A 24 11.79 -6.81 3.44
N ARG A 25 11.06 -5.73 3.76
CA ARG A 25 10.26 -5.64 5.00
C ARG A 25 8.85 -5.16 4.73
N VAL A 26 7.86 -5.89 5.27
CA VAL A 26 6.48 -5.43 5.32
C VAL A 26 6.37 -4.25 6.30
N VAL A 27 5.97 -3.09 5.79
CA VAL A 27 5.85 -1.84 6.55
C VAL A 27 4.41 -1.54 6.95
N THR A 28 3.42 -1.96 6.16
CA THR A 28 2.01 -1.85 6.53
C THR A 28 1.19 -3.02 6.00
N THR A 29 0.06 -3.30 6.66
CA THR A 29 -0.90 -4.32 6.25
C THR A 29 -2.30 -3.76 6.39
N ILE A 30 -3.03 -3.76 5.29
CA ILE A 30 -4.34 -3.13 5.16
C ILE A 30 -5.37 -4.24 4.99
N ARG A 31 -6.48 -4.15 5.72
CA ARG A 31 -7.50 -5.20 5.80
C ARG A 31 -8.90 -4.65 5.53
N GLY A 32 -9.83 -5.53 5.17
CA GLY A 32 -11.25 -5.20 5.01
C GLY A 32 -11.52 -4.22 3.87
N LYS A 33 -12.51 -3.33 4.07
CA LYS A 33 -12.96 -2.38 3.04
C LYS A 33 -11.86 -1.45 2.52
N ALA A 34 -10.92 -1.07 3.38
CA ALA A 34 -9.78 -0.24 3.00
C ALA A 34 -8.83 -0.97 2.04
N ALA A 35 -8.65 -2.28 2.22
CA ALA A 35 -7.81 -3.11 1.36
C ALA A 35 -8.42 -3.23 -0.04
N ALA A 36 -9.72 -3.53 -0.12
CA ALA A 36 -10.45 -3.59 -1.39
C ALA A 36 -10.45 -2.24 -2.13
N ALA A 37 -10.64 -1.14 -1.41
CA ALA A 37 -10.58 0.20 -1.98
C ALA A 37 -9.19 0.59 -2.50
N LEU A 38 -8.13 0.16 -1.80
CA LEU A 38 -6.75 0.38 -2.25
C LEU A 38 -6.45 -0.48 -3.49
N LEU A 39 -6.83 -1.77 -3.49
CA LEU A 39 -6.66 -2.67 -4.63
C LEU A 39 -7.27 -2.09 -5.89
N GLY A 40 -8.54 -1.67 -5.84
CA GLY A 40 -9.21 -1.10 -7.02
C GLY A 40 -8.59 0.21 -7.52
N ARG A 41 -7.83 0.94 -6.68
CA ARG A 41 -7.04 2.11 -7.10
C ARG A 41 -5.71 1.68 -7.71
N LEU A 42 -5.02 0.72 -7.09
CA LEU A 42 -3.74 0.18 -7.58
C LEU A 42 -3.90 -0.51 -8.94
N GLU A 43 -4.99 -1.24 -9.16
CA GLU A 43 -5.29 -1.89 -10.45
C GLU A 43 -5.52 -0.91 -11.61
N ARG A 44 -5.81 0.36 -11.31
CA ARG A 44 -6.05 1.42 -12.29
C ARG A 44 -4.97 2.50 -12.31
N ALA A 45 -3.97 2.37 -11.44
CA ALA A 45 -2.93 3.36 -11.26
C ALA A 45 -1.70 2.97 -12.07
N ASP A 46 -1.06 3.96 -12.69
CA ASP A 46 0.29 3.85 -13.24
C ASP A 46 1.32 3.71 -12.11
N ASP A 47 2.55 3.31 -12.45
CA ASP A 47 3.64 3.08 -11.49
C ASP A 47 3.85 4.25 -10.52
N GLU A 48 3.88 5.49 -11.01
CA GLU A 48 4.00 6.69 -10.16
C GLU A 48 2.81 6.87 -9.21
N THR A 49 1.60 6.66 -9.71
CA THR A 49 0.37 6.80 -8.91
C THR A 49 0.29 5.69 -7.85
N ALA A 50 0.70 4.47 -8.21
CA ALA A 50 0.80 3.35 -7.27
C ALA A 50 1.79 3.68 -6.14
N GLN A 51 2.99 4.19 -6.47
CA GLN A 51 3.96 4.61 -5.47
C GLN A 51 3.40 5.68 -4.52
N GLN A 52 2.72 6.71 -5.03
CA GLN A 52 2.10 7.75 -4.20
C GLN A 52 0.98 7.19 -3.30
N LEU A 53 0.16 6.27 -3.81
CA LEU A 53 -0.88 5.59 -3.03
C LEU A 53 -0.26 4.78 -1.88
N LEU A 54 0.79 4.02 -2.17
CA LEU A 54 1.53 3.20 -1.20
C LEU A 54 2.25 4.06 -0.16
N ALA A 55 2.90 5.14 -0.57
CA ALA A 55 3.52 6.13 0.33
C ALA A 55 2.47 6.77 1.26
N ARG A 56 1.28 7.09 0.72
CA ARG A 56 0.19 7.64 1.51
C ARG A 56 -0.32 6.65 2.55
N VAL A 57 -0.53 5.38 2.21
CA VAL A 57 -1.04 4.40 3.19
C VAL A 57 0.03 4.00 4.20
N THR A 58 1.30 3.91 3.81
CA THR A 58 2.40 3.60 4.73
C THR A 58 2.65 4.73 5.73
N GLY A 59 2.52 6.00 5.31
CA GLY A 59 2.67 7.17 6.17
C GLY A 59 1.41 7.56 6.97
N ASN A 60 0.21 7.29 6.45
CA ASN A 60 -1.05 7.82 6.99
C ASN A 60 -1.91 6.77 7.74
N TYR A 61 -1.66 5.46 7.59
CA TYR A 61 -2.50 4.42 8.20
C TYR A 61 -2.59 4.53 9.75
N LYS A 62 -1.62 5.20 10.39
CA LYS A 62 -1.62 5.44 11.84
C LYS A 62 -2.76 6.35 12.35
N ARG A 63 -3.57 6.99 11.47
CA ARG A 63 -4.71 7.85 11.87
C ARG A 63 -6.07 7.46 11.28
N GLY A 64 -6.16 6.40 10.46
CA GLY A 64 -7.35 6.15 9.63
C GLY A 64 -8.42 5.22 10.20
N ASN A 65 -8.21 4.57 11.36
CA ASN A 65 -9.11 3.52 11.86
C ASN A 65 -10.08 3.98 12.97
N GLU A 66 -10.43 5.25 13.06
CA GLU A 66 -11.41 5.76 14.04
C GLU A 66 -12.67 6.36 13.41
N ARG A 67 -13.15 5.81 12.30
CA ARG A 67 -14.50 6.14 11.82
C ARG A 67 -15.34 4.87 11.77
N GLY A 68 -16.24 4.80 12.76
CA GLY A 68 -17.28 3.79 12.91
C GLY A 68 -18.39 3.89 11.89
#